data_AF-A0A1C4AKM5-F1
#
_entry.id   AF-A0A1C4AKM5-F1
#
_cell.length_a   1.000
_cell.length_b   1.000
_cell.length_c   1.000
_cell.angle_alpha   90.00
_cell.angle_beta   90.00
_cell.angle_gamma   90.00
#
_symmetry.space_group_name_H-M   'P 1'
#
loop_
_entity.id
_entity.type
_entity.pdbx_description
1 polymer ?
#
loop_
_entity_poly.entity_id
_entity_poly.type
_entity_poly.pdbx_seq_one_letter_code
_entity_poly.pdbx_strand_id
1 'polypeptide(L)'
;MPLRSTLGGTRSKEAMLGLITKRNKSTMTVKAFCQQHGLKQGVFYYWQKKYHLERNELGSQGGFIELRVEYPRPVGTSQGLFAEVRGIKLYQAITASYLNELLKER
;
A
#
# COMPACT_ATOMS: atom_id res chain seq x y z
N MET A 1 -33.18 -31.36 -4.22
CA MET A 1 -33.24 -29.88 -4.06
C MET A 1 -33.33 -29.54 -2.59
N PRO A 2 -32.51 -28.66 -2.00
CA PRO A 2 -32.79 -28.17 -0.66
C PRO A 2 -33.18 -26.70 -0.66
N LEU A 3 -34.38 -26.45 -0.13
CA LEU A 3 -34.86 -25.18 0.38
C LEU A 3 -33.91 -24.68 1.46
N ARG A 4 -33.26 -23.53 1.27
CA ARG A 4 -32.59 -22.81 2.36
C ARG A 4 -33.37 -21.55 2.70
N SER A 5 -34.21 -21.73 3.71
CA SER A 5 -34.89 -20.72 4.50
C SER A 5 -33.98 -19.53 4.75
N THR A 6 -34.43 -18.35 4.37
CA THR A 6 -33.79 -17.08 4.70
C THR A 6 -33.99 -16.81 6.20
N LEU A 7 -33.10 -17.35 7.03
CA LEU A 7 -33.01 -17.00 8.45
C LEU A 7 -32.46 -15.57 8.55
N GLY A 8 -33.37 -14.61 8.46
CA GLY A 8 -33.18 -13.22 8.89
C GLY A 8 -33.26 -13.13 10.41
N GLY A 9 -32.46 -13.93 11.12
CA GLY A 9 -32.21 -13.70 12.55
C GLY A 9 -31.28 -12.50 12.67
N THR A 10 -31.65 -11.53 13.52
CA THR A 10 -30.81 -10.41 13.92
C THR A 10 -29.53 -10.93 14.56
N ARG A 11 -28.53 -11.25 13.74
CA ARG A 11 -27.20 -11.61 14.21
C ARG A 11 -26.66 -10.42 15.00
N SER A 12 -26.16 -10.68 16.22
CA SER A 12 -25.51 -9.66 17.03
C SER A 12 -24.37 -9.00 16.25
N LYS A 13 -24.15 -7.70 16.50
CA LYS A 13 -23.07 -6.91 15.89
C LYS A 13 -21.74 -7.65 15.98
N GLU A 14 -21.42 -8.20 17.14
CA GLU A 14 -20.18 -8.94 17.42
C GLU A 14 -20.02 -10.18 16.52
N ALA A 15 -21.11 -10.92 16.30
CA ALA A 15 -21.10 -12.10 15.44
C ALA A 15 -20.83 -11.72 13.97
N MET A 16 -21.40 -10.61 13.50
CA MET A 16 -21.15 -10.11 12.15
C MET A 16 -19.72 -9.60 11.97
N LEU A 17 -19.16 -8.93 12.98
CA LEU A 17 -17.76 -8.49 12.98
C LEU A 17 -16.79 -9.67 12.96
N GLY A 18 -17.08 -10.72 13.74
CA GLY A 18 -16.32 -11.98 13.70
C GLY A 18 -16.34 -12.64 12.32
N LEU A 19 -17.47 -12.58 11.61
CA LEU A 19 -17.58 -13.11 10.25
C LEU A 19 -16.82 -12.28 9.22
N ILE A 20 -16.84 -10.95 9.34
CA ILE A 20 -16.09 -10.04 8.45
C ILE A 20 -14.58 -10.23 8.62
N THR A 21 -14.10 -10.30 9.86
CA THR A 21 -12.69 -10.55 10.15
C THR A 21 -12.24 -11.93 9.67
N LYS A 22 -13.08 -12.95 9.84
CA LYS A 22 -12.83 -14.31 9.32
C LYS A 22 -12.81 -14.35 7.79
N ARG A 23 -13.67 -13.61 7.10
CA ARG A 23 -13.58 -13.44 5.64
C ARG A 23 -12.23 -12.79 5.32
N ASN A 24 -11.86 -11.67 5.92
CA ASN A 24 -10.65 -10.95 5.53
C ASN A 24 -9.36 -11.79 5.63
N LYS A 25 -9.33 -12.77 6.55
CA LYS A 25 -8.22 -13.74 6.66
C LYS A 25 -8.30 -14.92 5.67
N SER A 26 -9.44 -15.12 5.03
CA SER A 26 -9.69 -16.19 4.06
C SER A 26 -9.47 -15.70 2.63
N THR A 27 -8.98 -16.57 1.75
CA THR A 27 -8.85 -16.31 0.30
C THR A 27 -10.16 -16.55 -0.46
N MET A 28 -11.22 -17.00 0.22
CA MET A 28 -12.50 -17.31 -0.40
C MET A 28 -13.22 -16.05 -0.91
N THR A 29 -13.98 -16.20 -2.00
CA THR A 29 -14.84 -15.13 -2.50
C THR A 29 -15.99 -14.86 -1.52
N VAL A 30 -16.48 -13.62 -1.50
CA VAL A 30 -17.60 -13.21 -0.62
C VAL A 30 -18.84 -14.07 -0.88
N LYS A 31 -19.09 -14.43 -2.14
CA LYS A 31 -20.20 -15.33 -2.54
C LYS A 31 -20.09 -16.71 -1.89
N ALA A 32 -18.92 -17.35 -2.01
CA ALA A 32 -18.68 -18.68 -1.43
C ALA A 32 -18.74 -18.64 0.11
N PHE A 33 -18.13 -17.61 0.71
CA PHE A 33 -18.14 -17.41 2.16
C PHE A 33 -19.56 -17.21 2.70
N CYS A 34 -20.36 -16.37 2.04
CA CYS A 34 -21.76 -16.13 2.42
C CYS A 34 -22.61 -17.40 2.29
N GLN A 35 -22.40 -18.19 1.23
CA GLN A 35 -23.11 -19.45 1.03
C GLN A 35 -22.78 -20.48 2.11
N GLN A 36 -21.51 -20.61 2.49
CA GLN A 36 -21.06 -21.50 3.55
C GLN A 36 -21.66 -21.14 4.92
N HIS A 37 -21.72 -19.84 5.23
CA HIS A 37 -22.18 -19.33 6.53
C HIS A 37 -23.68 -18.99 6.58
N GLY A 38 -24.44 -19.28 5.51
CA GLY A 38 -25.87 -18.99 5.44
C GLY A 38 -26.18 -17.49 5.56
N LEU A 39 -25.37 -16.65 4.93
CA LEU A 39 -25.52 -15.20 4.88
C LEU A 39 -26.03 -14.77 3.51
N LYS A 40 -26.91 -13.76 3.50
CA LYS A 40 -27.20 -13.02 2.27
C LYS A 40 -26.04 -12.06 1.99
N GLN A 41 -25.60 -11.99 0.75
CA GLN A 41 -24.50 -11.08 0.35
C GLN A 41 -24.81 -9.62 0.69
N GLY A 42 -26.05 -9.16 0.49
CA GLY A 42 -26.45 -7.80 0.84
C GLY A 42 -26.28 -7.48 2.33
N VAL A 43 -26.56 -8.44 3.21
CA VAL A 43 -26.34 -8.29 4.66
C VAL A 43 -24.84 -8.21 4.96
N PHE A 44 -24.03 -9.04 4.31
CA PHE A 44 -22.57 -8.99 4.46
C PHE A 44 -21.99 -7.63 4.03
N TYR A 45 -22.35 -7.13 2.85
CA TYR A 45 -21.87 -5.84 2.35
C TYR A 45 -22.35 -4.67 3.20
N TYR A 46 -23.60 -4.72 3.70
CA TYR A 46 -24.11 -3.71 4.63
C TYR A 46 -23.26 -3.63 5.90
N TRP A 47 -22.99 -4.78 6.54
CA TRP A 47 -22.18 -4.83 7.75
C TRP A 47 -20.71 -4.52 7.50
N GLN A 48 -20.17 -4.90 6.35
CA GLN A 48 -18.81 -4.53 5.94
C GLN A 48 -18.69 -3.01 5.80
N LYS A 49 -19.61 -2.36 5.09
CA LYS A 49 -19.65 -0.90 4.95
C LYS A 49 -19.78 -0.21 6.31
N LYS A 50 -20.70 -0.69 7.15
CA LYS A 50 -20.90 -0.16 8.51
C LYS A 50 -19.64 -0.29 9.37
N TYR A 51 -18.95 -1.44 9.30
CA TYR A 51 -17.70 -1.65 10.01
C TYR A 51 -16.58 -0.73 9.52
N HIS A 52 -16.44 -0.52 8.21
CA HIS A 52 -15.47 0.41 7.67
C HIS A 52 -15.76 1.86 8.09
N LEU A 53 -17.04 2.27 8.12
CA LEU A 53 -17.43 3.59 8.60
C LEU A 53 -17.12 3.77 10.08
N GLU A 54 -17.53 2.84 10.94
CA GLU A 54 -17.24 2.91 12.39
C GLU A 54 -15.73 2.90 12.68
N ARG A 55 -14.93 2.18 11.90
CA ARG A 55 -13.46 2.16 12.01
C ARG A 55 -12.84 3.49 11.59
N ASN A 56 -13.35 4.11 10.52
CA ASN A 56 -12.86 5.40 10.02
C ASN A 56 -13.32 6.57 10.92
N GLU A 57 -14.48 6.47 11.57
CA GLU A 57 -14.95 7.46 12.55
C GLU A 57 -14.08 7.49 13.82
N LEU A 58 -13.48 6.36 14.20
CA LEU A 58 -12.51 6.27 15.30
C LEU A 58 -11.07 6.66 14.90
N GLY A 59 -10.80 6.80 13.61
CA GLY A 59 -9.47 7.10 13.13
C GLY A 59 -9.44 7.24 11.61
N SER A 60 -9.30 8.48 11.17
CA SER A 60 -8.94 8.85 9.81
C SER A 60 -10.10 8.72 8.80
N GLN A 61 -10.61 9.88 8.38
CA GLN A 61 -11.22 10.01 7.06
C GLN A 61 -10.29 9.34 6.03
N GLY A 62 -10.86 8.60 5.08
CA GLY A 62 -10.12 8.07 3.94
C GLY A 62 -9.34 9.20 3.27
N GLY A 63 -8.08 9.31 3.65
CA GLY A 63 -7.19 10.40 3.32
C GLY A 63 -5.94 9.82 2.73
N PHE A 64 -5.41 10.52 1.74
CA PHE A 64 -4.17 10.19 1.08
C PHE A 64 -3.09 9.90 2.13
N ILE A 65 -2.41 8.76 2.00
CA ILE A 65 -1.22 8.47 2.80
C ILE A 65 -0.08 9.32 2.25
N GLU A 66 0.49 10.18 3.09
CA GLU A 66 1.66 10.97 2.71
C GLU A 66 2.86 10.01 2.56
N LEU A 67 3.21 9.69 1.32
CA LEU A 67 4.43 8.95 1.01
C LEU A 67 5.61 9.91 1.09
N ARG A 68 6.37 9.83 2.18
CA ARG A 68 7.67 10.49 2.26
C ARG A 68 8.65 9.75 1.35
N VAL A 69 8.80 10.26 0.13
CA VAL A 69 9.85 9.83 -0.78
C VAL A 69 11.16 10.42 -0.26
N GLU A 70 11.90 9.64 0.53
CA GLU A 70 13.31 9.92 0.78
C GLU A 70 14.06 9.67 -0.53
N TYR A 71 14.34 10.76 -1.24
CA TYR A 71 15.34 10.72 -2.29
C TYR A 71 16.66 10.36 -1.62
N PRO A 72 17.37 9.30 -2.06
CA PRO A 72 18.72 9.06 -1.59
C PRO A 72 19.51 10.34 -1.85
N ARG A 73 19.97 10.99 -0.77
CA ARG A 73 20.88 12.13 -0.92
C ARG A 73 22.05 11.62 -1.77
N PRO A 74 22.40 12.28 -2.88
CA PRO A 74 23.66 11.98 -3.53
C PRO A 74 24.74 12.21 -2.48
N VAL A 75 25.32 11.11 -2.00
CA VAL A 75 26.50 11.13 -1.15
C VAL A 75 27.61 11.72 -2.03
N GLY A 76 27.84 13.02 -1.91
CA GLY A 76 29.00 13.67 -2.52
C GLY A 76 28.76 14.80 -3.52
N THR A 77 27.64 15.52 -3.51
CA THR A 77 27.62 16.84 -4.15
C THR A 77 28.15 17.90 -3.17
N SER A 78 29.48 17.97 -3.05
CA SER A 78 30.11 19.23 -2.69
C SER A 78 29.55 20.30 -3.64
N GLN A 79 28.82 21.29 -3.12
CA GLN A 79 28.22 22.37 -3.89
C GLN A 79 29.27 23.36 -4.46
N GLY A 80 30.42 22.84 -4.88
CA GLY A 80 31.56 23.60 -5.37
C GLY A 80 32.33 22.79 -6.40
N LEU A 81 33.00 23.50 -7.30
CA LEU A 81 33.93 22.94 -8.28
C LEU A 81 34.94 22.03 -7.55
N PHE A 82 34.91 20.73 -7.86
CA PHE A 82 35.81 19.73 -7.29
C PHE A 82 37.23 19.88 -7.87
N ALA A 83 37.35 20.00 -9.20
CA ALA A 83 38.62 20.20 -9.88
C ALA A 83 38.41 20.74 -11.32
N GLU A 84 39.46 21.32 -11.91
CA GLU A 84 39.48 21.71 -13.33
C GLU A 84 40.72 21.12 -14.02
N VAL A 85 40.52 20.44 -15.16
CA VAL A 85 41.62 19.85 -15.95
C VAL A 85 41.39 20.17 -17.42
N ARG A 86 42.31 20.91 -18.05
CA ARG A 86 42.24 21.32 -19.47
C ARG A 86 40.89 21.99 -19.85
N GLY A 87 40.30 22.75 -18.93
CA GLY A 87 39.00 23.41 -19.12
C GLY A 87 37.77 22.53 -18.81
N ILE A 88 37.97 21.26 -18.44
CA ILE A 88 36.89 20.38 -17.97
C ILE A 88 36.68 20.62 -16.47
N LYS A 89 35.47 21.08 -16.12
CA LYS A 89 35.06 21.33 -14.74
C LYS A 89 34.41 20.10 -14.14
N LEU A 90 35.00 19.57 -13.08
CA LEU A 90 34.52 18.42 -12.34
C LEU A 90 33.81 18.91 -11.09
N TYR A 91 32.60 18.44 -10.84
CA TYR A 91 31.78 18.82 -9.68
C TYR A 91 31.64 17.70 -8.65
N GLN A 92 32.32 16.59 -8.89
CA GLN A 92 32.34 15.43 -8.02
C GLN A 92 33.73 14.79 -8.02
N ALA A 93 34.05 14.08 -6.95
CA ALA A 93 35.25 13.25 -6.89
C ALA A 93 35.17 12.14 -7.94
N ILE A 94 36.20 12.02 -8.77
CA ILE A 94 36.31 10.98 -9.79
C ILE A 94 37.62 10.21 -9.64
N THR A 95 37.64 8.96 -10.10
CA THR A 95 38.85 8.14 -10.16
C THR A 95 39.77 8.60 -11.28
N ALA A 96 41.08 8.45 -11.10
CA ALA A 96 42.09 8.78 -12.12
C ALA A 96 41.92 7.99 -13.43
N SER A 97 41.39 6.76 -13.36
CA SER A 97 41.06 5.93 -14.53
C SER A 97 40.01 6.59 -15.43
N TYR A 98 38.89 7.02 -14.85
CA TYR A 98 37.80 7.72 -15.54
C TYR A 98 38.26 9.02 -16.21
N LEU A 99 39.11 9.81 -15.54
CA LEU A 99 39.69 11.01 -16.13
C LEU A 99 40.58 10.68 -17.34
N ASN A 100 41.37 9.61 -17.26
CA ASN A 100 42.24 9.18 -18.35
C ASN A 100 41.45 8.70 -19.57
N GLU A 101 40.32 8.02 -19.36
CA GLU A 101 39.44 7.63 -20.46
C GLU A 101 38.86 8.86 -21.18
N LEU A 102 38.35 9.84 -20.42
CA LEU A 102 37.85 11.09 -20.99
C LEU A 102 38.90 11.88 -21.79
N LEU A 103 40.18 11.81 -21.38
CA LEU A 103 41.27 12.52 -22.04
C LEU A 103 41.87 11.78 -23.24
N LYS A 104 41.61 10.47 -23.38
CA LYS A 104 42.14 9.64 -24.49
C LYS A 104 41.31 9.74 -25.76
N GLU A 105 40.06 10.17 -25.69
CA GLU A 105 39.15 10.24 -26.84
C GLU A 105 39.30 11.54 -27.66
N ARG A 106 40.52 12.07 -27.77
CA ARG A 106 40.86 13.22 -28.61
C ARG A 106 42.05 12.94 -29.51
#